data_AF-A0A6H1LLG6-F1
#
_entry.id   AF-A0A6H1LLG6-F1
#
_cell.length_a   1.000
_cell.length_b   1.000
_cell.length_c   1.000
_cell.angle_alpha   90.00
_cell.angle_beta   90.00
_cell.angle_gamma   90.00
#
_symmetry.space_group_name_H-M   'P 1'
#
loop_
_entity.id
_entity.type
_entity.pdbx_description
1 polymer ?
#
loop_
_entity_poly.entity_id
_entity_poly.type
_entity_poly.pdbx_seq_one_letter_code
_entity_poly.pdbx_strand_id
1 'polypeptide(L)'
;MWRSGHRREAVTAAARKVNAEARNKIGRRDVGETKLFQRVFSLDAPKADQPRLRLMEDDGSDTFRSVHRGAMAFAEGCYAAIRNPNSHEDGLPELPEHGALEQLAAFSLLARWVDAATVLTV
;
A
#
# COMPACT_ATOMS: atom_id res chain seq x y z
N MET A 1 11.37 17.90 -4.57
CA MET A 1 11.06 17.23 -3.29
C MET A 1 12.33 16.63 -2.68
N TRP A 2 12.82 15.47 -3.11
CA TRP A 2 13.98 14.81 -2.45
C TRP A 2 15.28 15.65 -2.47
N ARG A 3 15.77 16.02 -3.65
CA ARG A 3 17.01 16.81 -3.82
C ARG A 3 16.93 18.22 -3.22
N SER A 4 15.72 18.71 -2.99
CA SER A 4 15.47 20.03 -2.39
C SER A 4 15.23 19.96 -0.87
N GLY A 5 15.44 18.80 -0.24
CA GLY A 5 15.31 18.62 1.21
C GLY A 5 13.89 18.35 1.72
N HIS A 6 12.85 18.45 0.88
CA HIS A 6 11.45 18.15 1.23
C HIS A 6 11.20 16.64 1.23
N ARG A 7 11.77 15.95 2.21
CA ARG A 7 11.80 14.48 2.26
C ARG A 7 10.47 13.92 2.74
N ARG A 8 9.82 14.52 3.74
CA ARG A 8 8.47 14.16 4.21
C ARG A 8 7.44 14.27 3.10
N GLU A 9 7.53 15.34 2.30
CA GLU A 9 6.68 15.51 1.12
C GLU A 9 6.95 14.43 0.07
N ALA A 10 8.22 14.09 -0.18
CA ALA A 10 8.59 13.01 -1.10
C ALA A 10 8.00 11.65 -0.68
N VAL A 11 8.06 11.29 0.61
CA VAL A 11 7.43 10.07 1.13
C VAL A 11 5.91 10.11 0.93
N THR A 12 5.29 11.25 1.26
CA THR A 12 3.84 11.41 1.13
C THR A 12 3.38 11.30 -0.32
N ALA A 13 4.14 11.86 -1.26
CA ALA A 13 3.90 11.74 -2.68
C ALA A 13 4.03 10.27 -3.15
N ALA A 14 5.04 9.54 -2.66
CA ALA A 14 5.20 8.12 -2.96
C ALA A 14 4.00 7.30 -2.45
N ALA A 15 3.56 7.51 -1.20
CA ALA A 15 2.38 6.84 -0.64
C ALA A 15 1.12 7.08 -1.49
N ARG A 16 0.87 8.34 -1.88
CA ARG A 16 -0.27 8.70 -2.75
C ARG A 16 -0.18 8.01 -4.11
N LYS A 17 1.03 7.90 -4.69
CA LYS A 17 1.25 7.21 -5.96
C LYS A 17 0.97 5.71 -5.84
N VAL A 18 1.43 5.04 -4.80
CA VAL A 18 1.15 3.60 -4.57
C VAL A 18 -0.35 3.35 -4.44
N ASN A 19 -1.07 4.19 -3.68
CA ASN A 19 -2.53 4.11 -3.60
C ASN A 19 -3.19 4.31 -4.97
N ALA A 20 -2.75 5.32 -5.74
CA ALA A 20 -3.30 5.58 -7.07
C ALA A 20 -3.07 4.40 -8.02
N GLU A 21 -1.88 3.79 -8.02
CA GLU A 21 -1.60 2.61 -8.85
C GLU A 21 -2.39 1.38 -8.42
N ALA A 22 -2.55 1.14 -7.12
CA ALA A 22 -3.43 0.07 -6.64
C ALA A 22 -4.87 0.26 -7.13
N ARG A 23 -5.39 1.49 -7.02
CA ARG A 23 -6.72 1.87 -7.51
C ARG A 23 -6.87 1.71 -9.02
N ASN A 24 -5.87 2.15 -9.79
CA ASN A 24 -5.85 1.97 -11.24
C ASN A 24 -5.86 0.49 -11.62
N LYS A 25 -5.03 -0.33 -10.95
CA LYS A 25 -4.90 -1.76 -11.22
C LYS A 25 -6.20 -2.52 -10.99
N ILE A 26 -6.97 -2.15 -9.97
CA ILE A 26 -8.26 -2.78 -9.70
C ILE A 26 -9.46 -2.06 -10.36
N GLY A 27 -9.23 -0.99 -11.11
CA GLY A 27 -10.28 -0.21 -11.77
C GLY A 27 -11.23 0.52 -10.80
N ARG A 28 -10.78 0.91 -9.61
CA ARG A 28 -11.65 1.50 -8.56
C ARG A 28 -11.07 2.74 -7.93
N ARG A 29 -11.91 3.76 -7.72
CA ARG A 29 -11.49 5.09 -7.21
C ARG A 29 -12.24 5.57 -5.97
N ASP A 30 -13.29 4.87 -5.58
CA ASP A 30 -14.28 5.20 -4.56
C ASP A 30 -13.93 4.68 -3.15
N VAL A 31 -12.82 3.95 -3.00
CA VAL A 31 -12.40 3.36 -1.72
C VAL A 31 -11.20 4.13 -1.16
N GLY A 32 -11.29 4.51 0.13
CA GLY A 32 -10.20 5.13 0.86
C GLY A 32 -9.01 4.19 1.10
N GLU A 33 -7.82 4.75 1.29
CA GLU A 33 -6.51 4.06 1.31
C GLU A 33 -6.48 2.78 2.17
N THR A 34 -6.72 2.88 3.48
CA THR A 34 -6.65 1.70 4.36
C THR A 34 -7.69 0.65 3.97
N LYS A 35 -8.93 1.07 3.70
CA LYS A 35 -10.03 0.16 3.31
C LYS A 35 -9.75 -0.51 1.97
N LEU A 36 -9.06 0.15 1.06
CA LEU A 36 -8.65 -0.42 -0.22
C LEU A 36 -7.74 -1.62 0.03
N PHE A 37 -6.65 -1.44 0.79
CA PHE A 37 -5.67 -2.50 1.02
C PHE A 37 -6.23 -3.67 1.84
N GLN A 38 -7.12 -3.40 2.80
CA GLN A 38 -7.87 -4.44 3.52
C GLN A 38 -8.76 -5.28 2.59
N ARG A 39 -9.39 -4.64 1.59
CA ARG A 39 -10.27 -5.35 0.64
C ARG A 39 -9.50 -6.13 -0.42
N VAL A 40 -8.48 -5.51 -1.03
CA VAL A 40 -7.80 -6.13 -2.18
C VAL A 40 -6.97 -7.34 -1.78
N PHE A 41 -6.36 -7.35 -0.59
CA PHE A 41 -5.60 -8.49 -0.09
C PHE A 41 -6.44 -9.48 0.74
N SER A 42 -7.76 -9.28 0.87
CA SER A 42 -8.63 -10.21 1.59
C SER A 42 -8.62 -11.60 0.93
N LEU A 43 -8.70 -12.64 1.75
CA LEU A 43 -8.84 -14.02 1.27
C LEU A 43 -10.27 -14.34 0.81
N ASP A 44 -11.24 -13.48 1.10
CA ASP A 44 -12.61 -13.64 0.62
C ASP A 44 -12.66 -13.75 -0.91
N ALA A 45 -13.64 -14.50 -1.41
CA ALA A 45 -13.96 -14.56 -2.84
C ALA A 45 -14.15 -13.15 -3.43
N PRO A 46 -13.74 -12.92 -4.69
CA PRO A 46 -13.97 -11.64 -5.38
C PRO A 46 -15.48 -11.37 -5.49
N LYS A 47 -15.83 -10.08 -5.49
CA LYS A 47 -17.20 -9.60 -5.78
C LYS A 47 -17.13 -8.62 -6.95
N ALA A 48 -18.25 -8.36 -7.61
CA ALA A 48 -18.30 -7.48 -8.78
C ALA A 48 -17.68 -6.10 -8.51
N ASP A 49 -17.84 -5.61 -7.28
CA ASP A 49 -17.30 -4.34 -6.80
C ASP A 49 -16.09 -4.52 -5.86
N GLN A 50 -15.52 -5.72 -5.74
CA GLN A 50 -14.41 -5.98 -4.84
C GLN A 50 -13.49 -7.03 -5.49
N PRO A 51 -12.69 -6.62 -6.48
CA PRO A 51 -11.60 -7.46 -7.00
C PRO A 51 -10.56 -7.74 -5.92
N ARG A 52 -9.72 -8.74 -6.16
CA ARG A 52 -8.62 -9.15 -5.28
C ARG A 52 -7.28 -9.01 -5.98
N LEU A 53 -6.27 -8.67 -5.19
CA LEU A 53 -4.88 -8.78 -5.57
C LEU A 53 -4.33 -10.07 -4.97
N ARG A 54 -3.85 -10.96 -5.82
CA ARG A 54 -3.24 -12.24 -5.44
C ARG A 54 -1.74 -12.20 -5.65
N LEU A 55 -0.96 -12.35 -4.58
CA LEU A 55 0.50 -12.34 -4.59
C LEU A 55 1.12 -13.69 -4.94
N MET A 56 0.33 -14.75 -4.85
CA MET A 56 0.65 -16.09 -5.31
C MET A 56 -0.65 -16.81 -5.67
N GLU A 57 -0.53 -17.92 -6.41
CA GLU A 57 -1.66 -18.79 -6.72
C GLU A 57 -2.28 -19.36 -5.44
N ASP A 58 -3.61 -19.52 -5.44
CA ASP A 58 -4.31 -20.16 -4.33
C ASP A 58 -4.15 -21.68 -4.43
N ASP A 59 -3.14 -22.19 -3.71
CA ASP A 59 -2.83 -23.60 -3.57
C ASP A 59 -3.44 -24.21 -2.29
N GLY A 60 -4.28 -23.46 -1.57
CA GLY A 60 -4.84 -23.87 -0.29
C GLY A 60 -3.84 -23.93 0.88
N SER A 61 -2.59 -23.48 0.70
CA SER A 61 -1.53 -23.56 1.72
C SER A 61 -1.62 -22.47 2.80
N ASP A 62 -0.94 -22.71 3.93
CA ASP A 62 -0.74 -21.68 4.96
C ASP A 62 0.15 -20.54 4.46
N THR A 63 1.03 -20.81 3.48
CA THR A 63 1.86 -19.80 2.84
C THR A 63 0.98 -18.81 2.06
N PHE A 64 0.03 -19.30 1.27
CA PHE A 64 -0.96 -18.45 0.58
C PHE A 64 -1.68 -17.53 1.58
N ARG A 65 -2.21 -18.10 2.66
CA ARG A 65 -2.92 -17.33 3.70
C ARG A 65 -2.00 -16.27 4.35
N SER A 66 -0.78 -16.67 4.70
CA SER A 66 0.17 -15.83 5.42
C SER A 66 0.68 -14.66 4.58
N VAL A 67 1.00 -14.89 3.31
CA VAL A 67 1.51 -13.85 2.40
C VAL A 67 0.47 -12.74 2.21
N HIS A 68 -0.79 -13.09 1.97
CA HIS A 68 -1.84 -12.10 1.77
C HIS A 68 -2.21 -11.36 3.05
N ARG A 69 -2.32 -12.08 4.19
CA ARG A 69 -2.54 -11.46 5.49
C ARG A 69 -1.39 -10.51 5.85
N GLY A 70 -0.15 -10.92 5.60
CA GLY A 70 1.04 -10.10 5.84
C GLY A 70 1.06 -8.84 4.99
N ALA A 71 0.78 -8.96 3.69
CA ALA A 71 0.70 -7.82 2.79
C ALA A 71 -0.40 -6.82 3.19
N MET A 72 -1.56 -7.33 3.62
CA MET A 72 -2.63 -6.51 4.15
C MET A 72 -2.20 -5.71 5.39
N ALA A 73 -1.65 -6.40 6.39
CA ALA A 73 -1.21 -5.78 7.63
C ALA A 73 -0.06 -4.78 7.40
N PHE A 74 0.88 -5.11 6.50
CA PHE A 74 1.98 -4.23 6.13
C PHE A 74 1.47 -2.96 5.44
N ALA A 75 0.53 -3.08 4.50
CA ALA A 75 -0.08 -1.94 3.84
C ALA A 75 -0.80 -1.05 4.86
N GLU A 76 -1.61 -1.63 5.75
CA GLU A 76 -2.26 -0.90 6.84
C GLU A 76 -1.24 -0.16 7.71
N GLY A 77 -0.15 -0.81 8.10
CA GLY A 77 0.95 -0.17 8.84
C GLY A 77 1.60 0.98 8.07
N CYS A 78 1.86 0.84 6.77
CA CYS A 78 2.41 1.91 5.95
C CYS A 78 1.51 3.14 5.92
N TYR A 79 0.19 2.96 5.75
CA TYR A 79 -0.71 4.12 5.72
C TYR A 79 -0.95 4.70 7.12
N ALA A 80 -1.21 3.84 8.12
CA ALA A 80 -1.52 4.27 9.48
C ALA A 80 -0.33 4.89 10.22
N ALA A 81 0.86 4.28 10.13
CA ALA A 81 2.03 4.68 10.91
C ALA A 81 2.99 5.61 10.16
N ILE A 82 2.91 5.69 8.83
CA ILE A 82 3.83 6.52 8.03
C ILE A 82 3.09 7.64 7.30
N ARG A 83 2.19 7.29 6.37
CA ARG A 83 1.52 8.29 5.53
C ARG A 83 0.66 9.23 6.37
N ASN A 84 -0.10 8.71 7.32
CA ASN A 84 -1.04 9.50 8.12
C ASN A 84 -0.31 10.57 8.96
N PRO A 85 0.69 10.25 9.80
CA PRO A 85 1.46 11.28 10.51
C PRO A 85 2.10 12.29 9.54
N ASN A 86 2.68 11.82 8.43
CA ASN A 86 3.27 12.71 7.43
C ASN A 86 2.27 13.67 6.75
N SER A 87 0.96 13.36 6.79
CA SER A 87 -0.08 14.13 6.09
C SER A 87 -1.03 14.90 7.01
N HIS A 88 -1.10 14.54 8.29
CA HIS A 88 -2.12 15.06 9.22
C HIS A 88 -1.52 15.76 10.45
N GLU A 89 -0.25 15.55 10.75
CA GLU A 89 0.41 16.25 11.86
C GLU A 89 1.13 17.50 11.36
N ASP A 90 0.70 18.65 11.89
CA ASP A 90 1.31 19.94 11.60
C ASP A 90 2.55 20.18 12.49
N GLY A 91 3.52 20.94 11.98
CA GLY A 91 4.67 21.39 12.76
C GLY A 91 5.73 20.33 13.06
N LEU A 92 5.62 19.13 12.48
CA LEU A 92 6.68 18.13 12.57
C LEU A 92 7.98 18.64 11.92
N PRO A 93 9.16 18.37 12.52
CA PRO A 93 10.42 18.67 11.86
C PRO A 93 10.54 17.90 10.54
N GLU A 94 11.36 18.39 9.61
CA GLU A 94 11.63 17.65 8.38
C GLU A 94 12.26 16.27 8.69
N LEU A 95 11.96 15.26 7.89
CA LEU A 95 12.51 13.92 8.09
C LEU A 95 14.03 13.95 7.85
N PRO A 96 14.82 13.33 8.74
CA PRO A 96 16.21 13.05 8.43
C PRO A 96 16.29 12.08 7.25
N GLU A 97 17.39 12.12 6.51
CA GLU A 97 17.53 11.38 5.26
C GLU A 97 17.33 9.87 5.42
N HIS A 98 17.95 9.26 6.43
CA HIS A 98 17.82 7.83 6.69
C HIS A 98 16.36 7.42 6.97
N GLY A 99 15.66 8.15 7.83
CA GLY A 99 14.26 7.87 8.16
C GLY A 99 13.34 8.04 6.96
N ALA A 100 13.62 9.01 6.09
CA ALA A 100 12.88 9.16 4.83
C ALA A 100 13.16 8.02 3.84
N LEU A 101 14.40 7.53 3.75
CA LEU A 101 14.76 6.38 2.92
C LEU A 101 14.08 5.09 3.40
N GLU A 102 14.02 4.86 4.71
CA GLU A 102 13.32 3.71 5.30
C GLU A 102 11.83 3.72 4.95
N GLN A 103 11.18 4.89 5.08
CA GLN A 103 9.78 5.05 4.71
C GLN A 103 9.54 4.85 3.21
N LEU A 104 10.44 5.37 2.35
CA LEU A 104 10.37 5.13 0.90
C LEU A 104 10.58 3.65 0.57
N ALA A 105 11.48 2.95 1.25
CA ALA A 105 11.70 1.53 1.06
C ALA A 105 10.45 0.71 1.40
N ALA A 106 9.73 1.08 2.47
CA ALA A 106 8.46 0.45 2.82
C ALA A 106 7.40 0.61 1.71
N PHE A 107 7.21 1.83 1.19
CA PHE A 107 6.29 2.05 0.07
C PHE A 107 6.77 1.40 -1.23
N SER A 108 8.09 1.31 -1.46
CA SER A 108 8.67 0.61 -2.62
C SER A 108 8.37 -0.89 -2.58
N LEU A 109 8.45 -1.52 -1.40
CA LEU A 109 8.06 -2.92 -1.23
C LEU A 109 6.57 -3.13 -1.50
N LEU A 110 5.70 -2.28 -0.93
CA LEU A 110 4.26 -2.37 -1.17
C LEU A 110 3.92 -2.15 -2.65
N ALA A 111 4.57 -1.18 -3.30
CA ALA A 111 4.40 -0.92 -4.73
C ALA A 111 4.71 -2.16 -5.56
N ARG A 112 5.81 -2.85 -5.25
CA ARG A 112 6.22 -4.09 -5.94
C ARG A 112 5.18 -5.20 -5.77
N TRP A 113 4.62 -5.36 -4.58
CA TRP A 113 3.55 -6.34 -4.34
C TRP A 113 2.27 -6.02 -5.11
N VAL A 114 1.86 -4.75 -5.11
CA VAL A 114 0.71 -4.29 -5.91
C VAL A 114 0.96 -4.55 -7.40
N ASP A 115 2.14 -4.20 -7.90
CA ASP A 115 2.51 -4.35 -9.31
C ASP A 115 2.61 -5.82 -9.76
N ALA A 116 3.16 -6.69 -8.93
CA ALA A 116 3.30 -8.12 -9.24
C ALA A 116 2.01 -8.93 -9.06
N ALA A 117 1.06 -8.46 -8.24
CA ALA A 117 -0.14 -9.24 -7.93
C ALA A 117 -1.03 -9.49 -9.15
N THR A 118 -1.60 -10.69 -9.26
CA THR A 118 -2.65 -10.98 -10.23
C THR A 118 -3.99 -10.41 -9.77
N VAL A 119 -4.72 -9.76 -10.66
CA VAL A 119 -6.08 -9.28 -10.37
C VAL A 119 -7.05 -10.44 -10.55
N LEU A 120 -7.79 -10.77 -9.50
CA LEU A 120 -8.87 -11.75 -9.53
C LEU A 120 -10.22 -11.03 -9.43
N THR A 121 -11.07 -11.24 -10.43
CA THR A 121 -12.45 -10.74 -10.52
C THR A 121 -13.43 -11.92 -10.51
N VAL A 122 -14.73 -11.61 -10.41
CA VAL A 122 -15.81 -12.59 -10.66
C VAL A 122 -15.90 -12.94 -12.15
#